data_AF-A0A0D0BXC2-F1
#
_entry.id   AF-A0A0D0BXC2-F1
#
_cell.length_a   1.000
_cell.length_b   1.000
_cell.length_c   1.000
_cell.angle_alpha   90.00
_cell.angle_beta   90.00
_cell.angle_gamma   90.00
#
_symmetry.space_group_name_H-M   'P 1'
#
loop_
_entity.id
_entity.type
_entity.pdbx_description
1 polymer ?
#
loop_
_entity_poly.entity_id
_entity_poly.type
_entity_poly.pdbx_seq_one_letter_code
_entity_poly.pdbx_strand_id
1 'polypeptide(L)'
;MRRAQSVRHRTRESLGNTSQFGTVGGAGSSQLALHADDLGVLREGDETDADVLRKQLLERDRECDRLKTNLSLLQSQLTVRPPVEHVQALEREYKDLELLLQGTQRENERCMAEMERMKIREKMLERELARLAGDNWQETLDLSPTPPANVGTLGRSSAWHQRSNTMSSMTSGSGPIVSSPTATTDQESASAESSNDSAALAAHIEKVRLLILGMETRMSKREDQLQEMVKRAEGEGRRWEELARV
;
A
#
# COMPACT_ATOMS: atom_id res chain seq x y z
N MET A 1 21.12 -4.52 -26.19
CA MET A 1 19.75 -5.08 -26.18
C MET A 1 19.59 -6.00 -24.98
N ARG A 2 19.01 -5.53 -23.87
CA ARG A 2 18.70 -6.38 -22.70
C ARG A 2 17.18 -6.47 -22.58
N ARG A 3 16.67 -7.70 -22.73
CA ARG A 3 15.27 -8.07 -22.77
C ARG A 3 14.73 -8.07 -21.34
N ALA A 4 13.84 -7.13 -21.01
CA ALA A 4 13.17 -7.10 -19.71
C ALA A 4 12.22 -8.30 -19.60
N GLN A 5 12.40 -9.10 -18.56
CA GLN A 5 11.52 -10.24 -18.26
C GLN A 5 10.25 -9.71 -17.62
N SER A 6 9.12 -10.02 -18.26
CA SER A 6 7.77 -9.72 -17.81
C SER A 6 7.43 -10.60 -16.61
N VAL A 7 7.36 -9.99 -15.42
CA VAL A 7 6.87 -10.64 -14.20
C VAL A 7 5.34 -10.65 -14.26
N ARG A 8 4.77 -11.79 -14.65
CA ARG A 8 3.32 -12.03 -14.59
C ARG A 8 2.95 -12.29 -13.14
N HIS A 9 2.38 -11.30 -12.47
CA HIS A 9 1.67 -11.52 -11.21
C HIS A 9 0.44 -12.37 -11.47
N ARG A 10 0.47 -13.62 -10.99
CA ARG A 10 -0.72 -14.47 -10.89
C ARG A 10 -1.68 -13.81 -9.90
N THR A 11 -2.80 -13.31 -10.40
CA THR A 11 -4.01 -13.09 -9.63
C THR A 11 -4.40 -14.44 -9.01
N ARG A 12 -4.21 -14.53 -7.69
CA ARG A 12 -4.72 -15.63 -6.88
C ARG A 12 -6.22 -15.44 -6.79
N GLU A 13 -6.96 -16.17 -7.63
CA GLU A 13 -8.40 -16.24 -7.57
C GLU A 13 -8.82 -16.63 -6.15
N SER A 14 -9.61 -15.74 -5.58
CA SER A 14 -10.28 -15.85 -4.30
C SER A 14 -11.11 -17.12 -4.28
N LEU A 15 -10.72 -18.07 -3.43
CA LEU A 15 -11.56 -19.21 -3.07
C LEU A 15 -12.84 -18.66 -2.47
N GLY A 16 -13.92 -18.68 -3.26
CA GLY A 16 -15.28 -18.47 -2.78
C GLY A 16 -15.57 -19.50 -1.71
N ASN A 17 -15.53 -19.05 -0.46
CA ASN A 17 -16.00 -19.79 0.69
C ASN A 17 -17.53 -19.84 0.60
N THR A 18 -18.06 -20.73 -0.24
CA THR A 18 -19.47 -21.15 -0.20
C THR A 18 -19.68 -21.85 1.13
N SER A 19 -20.08 -21.06 2.11
CA SER A 19 -20.78 -21.53 3.30
C SER A 19 -22.08 -22.17 2.84
N GLN A 20 -21.98 -23.45 2.51
CA GLN A 20 -23.11 -24.33 2.42
C GLN A 20 -23.64 -24.45 3.85
N PHE A 21 -24.63 -23.62 4.17
CA PHE A 21 -25.47 -23.79 5.34
C PHE A 21 -26.00 -25.21 5.31
N GLY A 22 -25.34 -26.09 6.06
CA GLY A 22 -25.81 -27.42 6.34
C GLY A 22 -27.19 -27.29 6.96
N THR A 23 -28.18 -27.75 6.23
CA THR A 23 -29.48 -28.15 6.76
C THR A 23 -29.22 -29.09 7.92
N VAL A 24 -29.32 -28.60 9.15
CA VAL A 24 -29.49 -29.42 10.35
C VAL A 24 -30.93 -29.95 10.33
N GLY A 25 -31.22 -30.78 9.33
CA GLY A 25 -32.32 -31.72 9.33
C GLY A 25 -31.86 -32.94 10.12
N GLY A 26 -31.67 -32.74 11.43
CA GLY A 26 -31.53 -33.84 12.39
C GLY A 26 -32.89 -34.48 12.59
N ALA A 27 -33.37 -35.19 11.57
CA ALA A 27 -34.44 -36.16 11.73
C ALA A 27 -33.97 -37.20 12.76
N GLY A 28 -34.79 -37.40 13.78
CA GLY A 28 -34.49 -38.22 14.95
C GLY A 28 -33.90 -39.58 14.60
N SER A 29 -32.63 -39.75 14.94
CA SER A 29 -31.97 -41.05 15.04
C SER A 29 -31.44 -41.21 16.46
N SER A 30 -32.38 -41.39 17.37
CA SER A 30 -32.19 -42.16 18.60
C SER A 30 -33.46 -43.00 18.66
N GLN A 31 -33.53 -44.11 17.95
CA GLN A 31 -33.09 -45.39 18.51
C GLN A 31 -33.42 -45.51 20.01
N LEU A 32 -34.66 -45.20 20.38
CA LEU A 32 -35.42 -46.01 21.31
C LEU A 32 -35.72 -47.37 20.63
N ALA A 33 -34.66 -48.06 20.23
CA ALA A 33 -34.70 -49.48 20.01
C ALA A 33 -34.70 -50.09 21.42
N LEU A 34 -35.88 -50.09 22.05
CA LEU A 34 -36.25 -51.14 22.97
C LEU A 34 -36.17 -52.44 22.16
N HIS A 35 -34.97 -53.02 22.11
CA HIS A 35 -34.76 -54.43 21.80
C HIS A 35 -35.58 -55.21 22.83
N ALA A 36 -36.85 -55.46 22.49
CA ALA A 36 -37.56 -56.63 22.99
C ALA A 36 -36.91 -57.84 22.30
N ASP A 37 -35.80 -58.30 22.90
CA ASP A 37 -35.17 -59.56 22.57
C ASP A 37 -35.96 -60.66 23.30
N ASP A 38 -36.96 -61.20 22.61
CA ASP A 38 -37.94 -62.16 23.11
C ASP A 38 -37.40 -63.61 23.10
N LEU A 39 -36.08 -63.81 23.26
CA LEU A 39 -35.46 -65.13 23.32
C LEU A 39 -34.24 -65.16 24.27
N GLY A 40 -34.55 -65.29 25.55
CA GLY A 40 -33.96 -66.32 26.40
C GLY A 40 -32.44 -66.48 26.39
N VAL A 41 -31.69 -65.44 26.77
CA VAL A 41 -30.41 -65.59 27.47
C VAL A 41 -30.42 -64.61 28.62
N LEU A 42 -30.62 -65.12 29.84
CA LEU A 42 -30.40 -64.37 31.08
C LEU A 42 -28.92 -63.99 31.12
N ARG A 43 -28.56 -62.86 30.51
CA ARG A 43 -27.33 -62.16 30.85
C ARG A 43 -27.52 -61.67 32.28
N GLU A 44 -26.97 -62.40 33.23
CA GLU A 44 -26.67 -61.93 34.60
C GLU A 44 -25.62 -60.81 34.55
N GLY A 45 -26.00 -59.72 33.90
CA GLY A 45 -25.33 -58.44 33.86
C GLY A 45 -26.42 -57.41 34.05
N ASP A 46 -27.08 -57.48 35.21
CA ASP A 46 -28.17 -56.59 35.64
C ASP A 46 -27.65 -55.16 35.82
N GLU A 47 -27.30 -54.49 34.72
CA GLU A 47 -27.31 -53.05 34.70
C GLU A 47 -28.77 -52.64 34.83
N THR A 48 -29.15 -52.21 36.03
CA THR A 48 -30.49 -51.74 36.30
C THR A 48 -30.80 -50.56 35.37
N ASP A 49 -32.06 -50.37 34.94
CA ASP A 49 -32.45 -49.21 34.12
C ASP A 49 -31.97 -47.87 34.72
N ALA A 50 -31.87 -47.82 36.05
CA ALA A 50 -31.30 -46.70 36.78
C ALA A 50 -29.82 -46.44 36.47
N ASP A 51 -29.00 -47.49 36.27
CA ASP A 51 -27.59 -47.36 35.91
C ASP A 51 -27.40 -46.90 34.45
N VAL A 52 -28.27 -47.35 33.54
CA VAL A 52 -28.31 -46.86 32.15
C VAL A 52 -28.63 -45.37 32.13
N LEU A 53 -29.65 -44.93 32.88
CA LEU A 53 -30.01 -43.51 32.99
C LEU A 53 -28.88 -42.68 33.61
N ARG A 54 -28.15 -43.19 34.62
CA ARG A 54 -26.98 -42.53 35.19
C ARG A 54 -25.85 -42.36 34.17
N LYS A 55 -25.55 -43.39 33.38
CA LYS A 55 -24.53 -43.31 32.32
C LYS A 55 -24.92 -42.27 31.26
N GLN A 56 -26.17 -42.28 30.82
CA GLN A 56 -26.69 -41.30 29.85
C GLN A 56 -26.65 -39.88 30.40
N LEU A 57 -27.01 -39.68 31.67
CA LEU A 57 -26.95 -38.37 32.32
C LEU A 57 -25.51 -37.85 32.38
N LEU A 58 -24.55 -38.68 32.78
CA LEU A 58 -23.12 -38.33 32.77
C LEU A 58 -22.58 -38.05 31.36
N GLU A 59 -23.03 -38.79 30.35
CA GLU A 59 -22.67 -38.53 28.95
C GLU A 59 -23.21 -37.18 28.47
N ARG A 60 -24.48 -36.89 28.78
CA ARG A 60 -25.11 -35.60 28.49
C ARG A 60 -24.45 -34.45 29.24
N ASP A 61 -24.03 -34.63 30.49
CA ASP A 61 -23.30 -33.62 31.25
C ASP A 61 -21.93 -33.31 30.62
N ARG A 62 -21.17 -34.35 30.24
CA ARG A 62 -19.90 -34.18 29.51
C ARG A 62 -20.09 -33.49 28.17
N GLU A 63 -21.17 -33.81 27.46
CA GLU A 63 -21.54 -33.15 26.21
C GLU A 63 -21.90 -31.68 26.45
N CYS A 64 -22.68 -31.37 27.49
CA CYS A 64 -23.00 -30.00 27.89
C CYS A 64 -21.73 -29.20 28.21
N ASP A 65 -20.78 -29.79 28.92
CA ASP A 65 -19.52 -29.11 29.23
C ASP A 65 -18.68 -28.86 27.98
N ARG A 66 -18.61 -29.83 27.04
CA ARG A 66 -17.97 -29.61 25.74
C ARG A 66 -18.65 -28.51 24.93
N LEU A 67 -19.97 -28.45 24.94
CA LEU A 67 -20.71 -27.40 24.24
C LEU A 67 -20.46 -26.03 24.88
N LYS A 68 -20.41 -25.94 26.22
CA LYS A 68 -20.07 -24.71 26.94
C LYS A 68 -18.64 -24.23 26.63
N THR A 69 -17.66 -25.14 26.62
CA THR A 69 -16.28 -24.77 26.26
C THR A 69 -16.19 -24.29 24.81
N ASN A 70 -16.87 -24.97 23.88
CA ASN A 70 -16.95 -24.54 22.49
C ASN A 70 -17.63 -23.18 22.34
N LEU A 71 -18.72 -22.93 23.07
CA LEU A 71 -19.43 -21.64 23.05
C LEU A 71 -18.52 -20.53 23.58
N SER A 72 -17.83 -20.76 24.71
CA SER A 72 -16.86 -19.81 25.26
C SER A 72 -15.72 -19.52 24.29
N LEU A 73 -15.23 -20.53 23.55
CA LEU A 73 -14.18 -20.37 22.54
C LEU A 73 -14.67 -19.55 21.34
N LEU A 74 -15.88 -19.83 20.84
CA LEU A 74 -16.46 -19.07 19.73
C LEU A 74 -16.73 -17.63 20.13
N GLN A 75 -17.19 -17.39 21.36
CA GLN A 75 -17.42 -16.06 21.88
C GLN A 75 -16.10 -15.28 21.99
N SER A 76 -15.01 -15.90 22.47
CA SER A 76 -13.70 -15.25 22.51
C SER A 76 -13.18 -14.91 21.10
N GLN A 77 -13.36 -15.81 20.12
CA GLN A 77 -13.03 -15.53 18.73
C GLN A 77 -13.85 -14.37 18.14
N LEU A 78 -15.13 -14.29 18.48
CA LEU A 78 -16.01 -13.23 17.99
C LEU A 78 -15.61 -11.86 18.54
N THR A 79 -15.15 -11.79 19.80
CA THR A 79 -14.68 -10.53 20.41
C THR A 79 -13.37 -10.01 19.81
N VAL A 80 -12.53 -10.89 19.26
CA VAL A 80 -11.26 -10.50 18.62
C VAL A 80 -11.47 -10.04 17.18
N ARG A 81 -12.64 -10.31 16.58
CA ARG A 81 -12.91 -9.94 15.20
C ARG A 81 -12.94 -8.42 15.05
N PRO A 82 -12.12 -7.83 14.15
CA PRO A 82 -12.17 -6.41 13.87
C PRO A 82 -13.57 -5.99 13.41
N PRO A 83 -14.03 -4.77 13.74
CA PRO A 83 -15.31 -4.27 13.26
C PRO A 83 -15.30 -4.22 11.74
N VAL A 84 -16.45 -4.52 11.12
CA VAL A 84 -16.60 -4.56 9.66
C VAL A 84 -16.21 -3.21 9.03
N GLU A 85 -16.47 -2.11 9.73
CA GLU A 85 -16.08 -0.76 9.32
C GLU A 85 -14.57 -0.62 9.12
N HIS A 86 -13.75 -1.27 9.95
CA HIS A 86 -12.29 -1.27 9.81
C HIS A 86 -11.85 -2.01 8.55
N VAL A 87 -12.47 -3.17 8.28
CA VAL A 87 -12.20 -3.92 7.04
C VAL A 87 -12.59 -3.10 5.81
N GLN A 88 -13.76 -2.46 5.83
CA GLN A 88 -14.21 -1.59 4.75
C GLN A 88 -13.34 -0.34 4.55
N ALA A 89 -12.77 0.20 5.64
CA ALA A 89 -11.82 1.30 5.54
C ALA A 89 -10.53 0.87 4.84
N LEU A 90 -9.97 -0.29 5.22
CA LEU A 90 -8.79 -0.86 4.56
C LEU A 90 -9.05 -1.17 3.08
N GLU A 91 -10.22 -1.69 2.74
CA GLU A 91 -10.60 -1.96 1.35
C GLU A 91 -10.69 -0.68 0.50
N ARG A 92 -11.14 0.44 1.08
CA ARG A 92 -11.17 1.75 0.41
C ARG A 92 -9.75 2.29 0.22
N GLU A 93 -8.94 2.28 1.27
CA GLU A 93 -7.53 2.73 1.20
C GLU A 93 -6.74 1.91 0.17
N TYR A 94 -6.94 0.59 0.12
CA TYR A 94 -6.30 -0.26 -0.88
C TYR A 94 -6.69 0.16 -2.32
N LYS A 95 -7.97 0.46 -2.57
CA LYS A 95 -8.44 0.95 -3.87
C LYS A 95 -7.84 2.31 -4.23
N ASP A 96 -7.72 3.19 -3.24
CA ASP A 96 -7.12 4.53 -3.43
C ASP A 96 -5.62 4.42 -3.75
N LEU A 97 -4.89 3.55 -3.06
CA LEU A 97 -3.48 3.26 -3.32
C LEU A 97 -3.27 2.63 -4.70
N GLU A 98 -4.15 1.72 -5.11
CA GLU A 98 -4.11 1.11 -6.44
C GLU A 98 -4.31 2.17 -7.54
N LEU A 99 -5.24 3.11 -7.34
CA LEU A 99 -5.44 4.23 -8.28
C LEU A 99 -4.20 5.12 -8.37
N LEU A 100 -3.57 5.44 -7.24
CA LEU A 100 -2.35 6.23 -7.19
C LEU A 100 -1.16 5.53 -7.86
N LEU A 101 -1.02 4.22 -7.63
CA LEU A 101 0.02 3.40 -8.26
C LEU A 101 -0.13 3.43 -9.78
N GLN A 102 -1.33 3.20 -10.29
CA GLN A 102 -1.59 3.28 -11.73
C GLN A 102 -1.34 4.68 -12.29
N GLY A 103 -1.72 5.74 -11.56
CA GLY A 103 -1.39 7.12 -11.93
C GLY A 103 0.12 7.34 -12.07
N THR A 104 0.89 6.85 -11.10
CA THR A 104 2.36 6.96 -11.09
C THR A 104 3.01 6.16 -12.22
N GLN A 105 2.51 4.96 -12.51
CA GLN A 105 3.01 4.14 -13.63
C GLN A 105 2.78 4.82 -14.98
N ARG A 106 1.56 5.33 -15.22
CA ARG A 106 1.25 6.08 -16.46
C ARG A 106 2.15 7.30 -16.61
N GLU A 107 2.44 8.00 -15.52
CA GLU A 107 3.32 9.16 -15.55
C GLU A 107 4.79 8.79 -15.81
N ASN A 108 5.27 7.71 -15.21
CA ASN A 108 6.61 7.18 -15.50
C ASN A 108 6.75 6.78 -16.98
N GLU A 109 5.74 6.14 -17.56
CA GLU A 109 5.72 5.80 -18.98
C GLU A 109 5.78 7.05 -19.88
N ARG A 110 5.01 8.09 -19.55
CA ARG A 110 5.07 9.38 -20.26
C ARG A 110 6.44 10.03 -20.17
N CYS A 111 7.03 10.09 -18.98
CA CYS A 111 8.35 10.65 -18.75
C CYS A 111 9.44 9.91 -19.53
N MET A 112 9.38 8.57 -19.55
CA MET A 112 10.30 7.75 -20.34
C MET A 112 10.16 8.03 -21.84
N ALA A 113 8.94 8.15 -22.35
CA ALA A 113 8.70 8.50 -23.76
C ALA A 113 9.20 9.91 -24.11
N GLU A 114 9.04 10.87 -23.21
CA GLU A 114 9.56 12.23 -23.39
C GLU A 114 11.09 12.25 -23.40
N MET A 115 11.74 11.54 -22.48
CA MET A 115 13.19 11.39 -22.45
C MET A 115 13.73 10.77 -23.75
N GLU A 116 13.04 9.77 -24.30
CA GLU A 116 13.39 9.17 -25.59
C GLU A 116 13.26 10.17 -26.75
N ARG A 117 12.19 10.98 -26.79
CA ARG A 117 12.04 12.05 -27.79
C ARG A 117 13.17 13.07 -27.70
N MET A 118 13.55 13.47 -26.49
CA MET A 118 14.67 14.41 -26.28
C MET A 118 16.00 13.82 -26.76
N LYS A 119 16.29 12.54 -26.46
CA LYS A 119 17.48 11.83 -26.97
C LYS A 119 17.50 11.74 -28.49
N ILE A 120 16.34 11.54 -29.14
CA ILE A 120 16.26 11.52 -30.61
C ILE A 120 16.57 12.91 -31.19
N ARG A 121 15.99 13.96 -30.60
CA ARG A 121 16.24 15.35 -31.00
C ARG A 121 17.70 15.74 -30.80
N GLU A 122 18.27 15.41 -29.65
CA GLU A 122 19.69 15.61 -29.33
C GLU A 122 20.58 14.98 -30.40
N LYS A 123 20.38 13.69 -30.71
CA LYS A 123 21.11 13.00 -31.79
C LYS A 123 20.91 13.62 -33.16
N MET A 124 19.76 14.22 -33.45
CA MET A 124 19.54 14.93 -34.71
C MET A 124 20.40 16.20 -34.77
N LEU A 125 20.44 16.97 -33.69
CA LEU A 125 21.27 18.17 -33.58
C LEU A 125 22.77 17.84 -33.61
N GLU A 126 23.20 16.78 -32.92
CA GLU A 126 24.59 16.30 -32.97
C GLU A 126 25.02 15.94 -34.40
N ARG A 127 24.14 15.31 -35.19
CA ARG A 127 24.42 15.00 -36.61
C ARG A 127 24.52 16.27 -37.46
N GLU A 128 23.65 17.25 -37.24
CA GLU A 128 23.70 18.52 -37.98
C GLU A 128 24.95 19.33 -37.62
N LEU A 129 25.36 19.34 -36.35
CA LEU A 129 26.63 19.94 -35.92
C LEU A 129 27.82 19.25 -36.57
N ALA A 130 27.84 17.91 -36.58
CA ALA A 130 28.88 17.15 -37.27
C ALA A 130 28.91 17.45 -38.78
N ARG A 131 27.75 17.63 -39.41
CA ARG A 131 27.64 17.99 -40.83
C ARG A 131 28.21 19.38 -41.15
N LEU A 132 28.01 20.36 -40.26
CA LEU A 132 28.42 21.76 -40.49
C LEU A 132 29.85 22.06 -40.04
N ALA A 133 30.30 21.49 -38.91
CA ALA A 133 31.59 21.79 -38.28
C ALA A 133 32.57 20.60 -38.30
N GLY A 134 32.18 19.46 -38.88
CA GLY A 134 32.97 18.22 -38.90
C GLY A 134 32.76 17.35 -37.65
N ASP A 135 33.28 16.13 -37.68
CA ASP A 135 33.09 15.16 -36.58
C ASP A 135 33.64 15.65 -35.22
N ASN A 136 34.66 16.52 -35.25
CA ASN A 136 35.27 17.15 -34.08
C ASN A 136 34.64 18.52 -33.76
N TRP A 137 33.33 18.69 -33.99
CA TRP A 137 32.63 19.96 -33.74
C TRP A 137 32.76 20.43 -32.28
N GLN A 138 32.93 19.52 -31.32
CA GLN A 138 33.16 19.87 -29.92
C GLN A 138 34.49 20.59 -29.72
N GLU A 139 35.58 20.07 -30.30
CA GLU A 139 36.91 20.68 -30.25
C GLU A 139 36.95 21.99 -31.05
N THR A 140 36.29 22.01 -32.21
CA THR A 140 36.26 23.18 -33.09
C THR A 140 35.52 24.37 -32.46
N LEU A 141 34.53 24.07 -31.61
CA LEU A 141 33.75 25.08 -30.88
C LEU A 141 34.27 25.33 -29.45
N ASP A 142 35.42 24.74 -29.07
CA ASP A 142 35.97 24.77 -27.70
C ASP A 142 34.94 24.37 -26.62
N LEU A 143 33.98 23.53 -26.99
CA LEU A 143 32.97 22.98 -26.08
C LEU A 143 33.61 21.82 -25.34
N SER A 144 34.26 22.15 -24.21
CA SER A 144 34.76 21.14 -23.28
C SER A 144 33.65 20.12 -23.01
N PRO A 145 33.88 18.81 -23.20
CA PRO A 145 32.87 17.80 -22.96
C PRO A 145 32.42 17.92 -21.52
N THR A 146 31.23 18.49 -21.32
CA THR A 146 30.64 18.59 -19.99
C THR A 146 30.57 17.17 -19.46
N PRO A 147 31.30 16.85 -18.38
CA PRO A 147 31.30 15.49 -17.86
C PRO A 147 29.86 15.08 -17.60
N PRO A 148 29.47 13.84 -17.92
CA PRO A 148 28.12 13.38 -17.67
C PRO A 148 27.85 13.63 -16.19
N ALA A 149 26.96 14.58 -15.89
CA ALA A 149 26.65 14.95 -14.53
C ALA A 149 26.18 13.68 -13.83
N ASN A 150 27.01 13.15 -12.93
CA ASN A 150 26.67 12.02 -12.09
C ASN A 150 25.33 12.35 -11.43
N VAL A 151 24.31 11.54 -11.74
CA VAL A 151 22.92 11.66 -11.28
C VAL A 151 22.84 11.27 -9.79
N GLY A 152 23.66 11.88 -8.93
CA GLY A 152 23.85 11.44 -7.55
C GLY A 152 24.12 12.53 -6.52
N THR A 153 24.54 13.75 -6.88
CA THR A 153 24.97 14.71 -5.85
C THR A 153 24.49 16.12 -6.13
N LEU A 154 23.36 16.45 -5.49
CA LEU A 154 22.99 17.76 -4.92
C LEU A 154 23.54 19.02 -5.61
N GLY A 155 22.67 19.65 -6.41
CA GLY A 155 22.54 21.11 -6.45
C GLY A 155 23.30 21.86 -7.54
N ARG A 156 22.62 22.13 -8.67
CA ARG A 156 22.46 23.51 -9.21
C ARG A 156 21.58 23.56 -10.47
N SER A 157 20.47 24.29 -10.33
CA SER A 157 19.86 25.16 -11.35
C SER A 157 19.56 24.58 -12.74
N SER A 158 18.45 23.85 -12.82
CA SER A 158 17.41 24.06 -13.83
C SER A 158 16.10 23.63 -13.15
N ALA A 159 15.18 24.54 -12.78
CA ALA A 159 14.06 24.89 -13.63
C ALA A 159 13.70 23.64 -14.47
N TRP A 160 12.70 22.82 -14.18
CA TRP A 160 11.29 23.11 -13.96
C TRP A 160 10.70 21.91 -13.18
N HIS A 161 9.98 22.20 -12.09
CA HIS A 161 9.05 21.31 -11.38
C HIS A 161 9.46 19.85 -11.09
N GLN A 162 10.31 19.65 -10.07
CA GLN A 162 10.20 18.43 -9.24
C GLN A 162 9.05 18.62 -8.24
N ARG A 163 8.01 17.79 -8.39
CA ARG A 163 6.98 17.58 -7.37
C ARG A 163 7.60 16.83 -6.20
N SER A 164 7.49 17.43 -5.02
CA SER A 164 7.95 16.88 -3.75
C SER A 164 7.19 15.61 -3.38
N ASN A 165 7.86 14.46 -3.42
CA ASN A 165 7.49 13.28 -2.63
C ASN A 165 8.48 13.19 -1.47
N THR A 166 8.06 13.68 -0.30
CA THR A 166 8.71 13.37 0.98
C THR A 166 8.12 12.07 1.52
N MET A 167 8.79 10.94 1.26
CA MET A 167 8.63 9.74 2.08
C MET A 167 9.90 9.56 2.91
N SER A 168 9.78 9.86 4.19
CA SER A 168 10.79 9.57 5.22
C SER A 168 10.98 8.06 5.32
N SER A 169 12.14 7.58 4.89
CA SER A 169 12.57 6.19 5.09
C SER A 169 13.36 6.10 6.39
N MET A 170 12.75 5.53 7.43
CA MET A 170 13.46 5.05 8.61
C MET A 170 13.98 3.64 8.31
N THR A 171 15.25 3.52 7.92
CA THR A 171 15.95 2.22 7.89
C THR A 171 16.93 2.17 9.04
N SER A 172 16.52 1.51 10.12
CA SER A 172 17.41 1.01 11.16
C SER A 172 18.26 -0.12 10.59
N GLY A 173 19.53 0.16 10.31
CA GLY A 173 20.53 -0.82 9.91
C GLY A 173 21.52 -1.07 11.03
N SER A 174 21.35 -2.19 11.74
CA SER A 174 22.36 -2.79 12.60
C SER A 174 23.48 -3.41 11.76
N GLY A 175 24.74 -3.11 12.08
CA GLY A 175 25.89 -3.89 11.62
C GLY A 175 27.25 -3.23 11.89
N PRO A 176 28.31 -3.98 12.21
CA PRO A 176 29.17 -3.68 13.35
C PRO A 176 30.61 -3.30 12.96
N ILE A 177 31.27 -2.41 13.71
CA ILE A 177 32.75 -2.37 13.73
C ILE A 177 33.26 -2.05 15.15
N VAL A 178 34.20 -2.89 15.56
CA VAL A 178 34.93 -3.04 16.82
C VAL A 178 35.97 -1.92 17.02
N SER A 179 36.13 -1.43 18.26
CA SER A 179 37.42 -1.30 19.03
C SER A 179 37.29 -0.31 20.20
N SER A 180 37.47 -0.81 21.44
CA SER A 180 37.61 -0.10 22.73
C SER A 180 39.05 0.46 22.93
N PRO A 181 39.47 1.04 24.11
CA PRO A 181 38.78 1.57 25.30
C PRO A 181 39.22 3.03 25.63
N THR A 182 38.64 3.80 26.57
CA THR A 182 39.00 3.86 28.01
C THR A 182 38.33 5.10 28.65
N ALA A 183 38.07 5.02 29.97
CA ALA A 183 37.87 6.09 30.96
C ALA A 183 36.43 6.61 31.23
N THR A 184 35.88 6.03 32.29
CA THR A 184 34.91 6.56 33.26
C THR A 184 35.11 8.03 33.61
N THR A 185 34.03 8.81 33.60
CA THR A 185 33.76 9.90 34.56
C THR A 185 32.25 10.11 34.63
N ASP A 186 31.69 9.81 35.80
CA ASP A 186 30.34 10.18 36.20
C ASP A 186 30.23 11.71 36.28
N GLN A 187 29.22 12.31 35.65
CA GLN A 187 28.66 13.56 36.15
C GLN A 187 27.20 13.75 35.73
N GLU A 188 26.33 13.63 36.74
CA GLU A 188 24.94 14.06 36.73
C GLU A 188 24.81 15.58 36.51
N SER A 189 23.62 15.97 36.02
CA SER A 189 22.98 17.30 36.13
C SER A 189 23.20 18.29 34.98
N ALA A 190 22.31 18.25 33.97
CA ALA A 190 21.77 19.44 33.29
C ALA A 190 20.58 19.07 32.38
N SER A 191 19.40 18.88 32.96
CA SER A 191 18.12 18.77 32.26
C SER A 191 17.33 20.07 32.43
N ALA A 192 17.62 21.09 31.63
CA ALA A 192 16.84 22.34 31.62
C ALA A 192 16.90 23.19 30.32
N GLU A 193 17.35 22.66 29.17
CA GLU A 193 17.45 23.45 27.91
C GLU A 193 16.48 23.03 26.78
N SER A 194 15.64 22.00 26.96
CA SER A 194 14.81 21.44 25.88
C SER A 194 13.52 22.22 25.54
N SER A 195 13.20 23.32 26.24
CA SER A 195 11.97 24.09 26.00
C SER A 195 12.09 25.10 24.86
N ASN A 196 13.30 25.63 24.60
CA ASN A 196 13.53 26.60 23.51
C ASN A 196 13.43 25.95 22.13
N ASP A 197 13.84 24.68 22.01
CA ASP A 197 13.75 23.92 20.75
C ASP A 197 12.31 23.67 20.32
N SER A 198 11.39 23.50 21.28
CA SER A 198 9.97 23.29 20.98
C SER A 198 9.31 24.51 20.35
N ALA A 199 9.61 25.71 20.87
CA ALA A 199 9.11 26.97 20.31
C ALA A 199 9.72 27.27 18.93
N ALA A 200 11.01 27.01 18.75
CA ALA A 200 11.68 27.14 17.46
C ALA A 200 11.13 26.17 16.40
N LEU A 201 10.84 24.93 16.79
CA LEU A 201 10.20 23.92 15.94
C LEU A 201 8.78 24.34 15.55
N ALA A 202 7.99 24.85 16.51
CA ALA A 202 6.63 25.34 16.26
C ALA A 202 6.62 26.50 15.24
N ALA A 203 7.52 27.47 15.39
CA ALA A 203 7.68 28.58 14.45
C ALA A 203 8.12 28.11 13.04
N HIS A 204 8.97 27.09 12.97
CA HIS A 204 9.37 26.48 11.71
C HIS A 204 8.21 25.78 11.00
N ILE A 205 7.40 25.02 11.75
CA ILE A 205 6.20 24.36 11.23
C ILE A 205 5.21 25.39 10.69
N GLU A 206 4.98 26.50 11.39
CA GLU A 206 4.08 27.56 10.96
C GLU A 206 4.57 28.24 9.66
N LYS A 207 5.87 28.50 9.56
CA LYS A 207 6.49 29.02 8.32
C LYS A 207 6.30 28.08 7.13
N VAL A 208 6.46 26.77 7.35
CA VAL A 208 6.24 25.76 6.30
C VAL A 208 4.76 25.71 5.90
N ARG A 209 3.83 25.77 6.87
CA ARG A 209 2.39 25.83 6.57
C ARG A 209 2.01 27.04 5.73
N LEU A 210 2.51 28.23 6.07
CA LEU A 210 2.27 29.45 5.29
C LEU A 210 2.84 29.36 3.86
N LEU A 211 4.01 28.73 3.71
CA LEU A 211 4.62 28.51 2.40
C LEU A 211 3.77 27.57 1.54
N ILE A 212 3.32 26.45 2.12
CA ILE A 212 2.45 25.47 1.45
C ILE A 212 1.16 26.15 1.00
N LEU A 213 0.47 26.87 1.90
CA LEU A 213 -0.77 27.57 1.58
C LEU A 213 -0.57 28.63 0.47
N GLY A 214 0.55 29.35 0.52
CA GLY A 214 0.91 30.31 -0.53
C GLY A 214 1.22 29.64 -1.88
N MET A 215 1.82 28.45 -1.87
CA MET A 215 2.06 27.65 -3.07
C MET A 215 0.77 27.08 -3.66
N GLU A 216 -0.12 26.55 -2.82
CA GLU A 216 -1.45 26.06 -3.22
C GLU A 216 -2.28 27.16 -3.88
N THR A 217 -2.32 28.35 -3.26
CA THR A 217 -3.06 29.50 -3.81
C THR A 217 -2.53 29.90 -5.20
N ARG A 218 -1.20 29.90 -5.41
CA ARG A 218 -0.61 30.21 -6.72
C ARG A 218 -0.81 29.10 -7.74
N MET A 219 -0.83 27.84 -7.29
CA MET A 219 -1.07 26.69 -8.16
C MET A 219 -2.52 26.68 -8.67
N SER A 220 -3.48 26.84 -7.76
CA SER A 220 -4.91 26.94 -8.08
C SER A 220 -5.19 28.09 -9.06
N LYS A 221 -4.64 29.29 -8.85
CA LYS A 221 -4.78 30.40 -9.81
C LYS A 221 -4.25 30.09 -11.21
N ARG A 222 -3.13 29.36 -11.32
CA ARG A 222 -2.60 28.96 -12.63
C ARG A 222 -3.47 27.89 -13.28
N GLU A 223 -4.01 26.97 -12.49
CA GLU A 223 -4.93 25.96 -12.97
C GLU A 223 -6.20 26.61 -13.55
N ASP A 224 -6.79 27.59 -12.86
CA ASP A 224 -7.94 28.34 -13.35
C ASP A 224 -7.62 29.05 -14.68
N GLN A 225 -6.45 29.69 -14.78
CA GLN A 225 -6.00 30.34 -16.01
C GLN A 225 -5.81 29.36 -17.17
N LEU A 226 -5.19 28.19 -16.90
CA LEU A 226 -5.02 27.14 -17.90
C LEU A 226 -6.37 26.60 -18.37
N GLN A 227 -7.31 26.35 -17.44
CA GLN A 227 -8.67 25.92 -17.78
C GLN A 227 -9.41 26.96 -18.64
N GLU A 228 -9.26 28.26 -18.34
CA GLU A 228 -9.86 29.31 -19.16
C GLU A 228 -9.26 29.36 -20.57
N MET A 229 -7.94 29.19 -20.70
CA MET A 229 -7.28 29.14 -22.01
C MET A 229 -7.70 27.91 -22.82
N VAL A 230 -7.80 26.73 -22.19
CA VAL A 230 -8.29 25.51 -22.85
C VAL A 230 -9.73 25.71 -23.33
N LYS A 231 -10.61 26.23 -22.47
CA LYS A 231 -12.00 26.51 -22.83
C LYS A 231 -12.10 27.53 -23.99
N ARG A 232 -11.24 28.55 -24.02
CA ARG A 232 -11.17 29.52 -25.12
C ARG A 232 -10.70 28.85 -26.42
N ALA A 233 -9.64 28.05 -26.36
CA ALA A 233 -9.11 27.32 -27.51
C ALA A 233 -10.11 26.32 -28.08
N GLU A 234 -10.83 25.57 -27.23
CA GLU A 234 -11.91 24.68 -27.64
C GLU A 234 -13.06 25.44 -28.30
N GLY A 235 -13.42 26.61 -27.76
CA GLY A 235 -14.45 27.48 -28.35
C GLY A 235 -14.06 28.00 -29.74
N GLU A 236 -12.81 28.40 -29.93
CA GLU A 236 -12.28 28.80 -31.23
C GLU A 236 -12.24 27.61 -32.20
N GLY A 237 -11.81 26.43 -31.73
CA GLY A 237 -11.81 25.20 -32.52
C GLY A 237 -13.18 24.84 -33.08
N ARG A 238 -14.24 24.93 -32.26
CA ARG A 238 -15.63 24.71 -32.71
C ARG A 238 -16.06 25.71 -33.77
N ARG A 239 -15.70 26.99 -33.63
CA ARG A 239 -16.02 28.02 -34.64
C ARG A 239 -15.36 27.74 -35.99
N TRP A 240 -14.11 27.29 -35.98
CA TRP A 240 -13.40 26.90 -37.21
C TRP A 240 -14.02 25.66 -37.86
N GLU A 241 -14.45 24.69 -37.06
CA GLU A 241 -15.13 23.50 -37.55
C GLU A 241 -16.49 23.81 -38.19
N GLU A 242 -17.25 24.75 -37.63
CA GLU A 242 -18.51 25.24 -38.21
C GLU A 242 -18.28 25.96 -39.55
N LEU A 243 -17.26 26.83 -39.63
CA LEU A 243 -16.90 27.53 -40.88
C LEU A 243 -16.39 26.58 -41.97
N ALA A 244 -15.67 25.52 -41.60
CA ALA A 244 -15.14 24.54 -42.55
C ALA A 244 -16.24 23.64 -43.15
N ARG A 245 -17.44 23.64 -42.58
CA ARG A 245 -18.56 22.78 -43.00
C ARG A 245 -19.48 23.44 -44.03
N VAL A 246 -19.29 24.73 -44.31
CA VAL A 246 -20.02 25.53 -45.32
C VAL A 246 -19.20 25.59 -46.61
#